data_AF-A0A523HBV3-F1
#
_entry.id   AF-A0A523HBV3-F1
#
_cell.length_a   1.000
_cell.length_b   1.000
_cell.length_c   1.000
_cell.angle_alpha   90.00
_cell.angle_beta   90.00
_cell.angle_gamma   90.00
#
_symmetry.space_group_name_H-M   'P 1'
#
loop_
_entity.id
_entity.type
_entity.pdbx_description
1 polymer ?
#
loop_
_entity_poly.entity_id
_entity_poly.type
_entity_poly.pdbx_seq_one_letter_code
_entity_poly.pdbx_strand_id
1 'polypeptide(L)'
;MNISTLTPSELGLQLKKAGMFLQTGTFITHLKTSIPSVAEGISLLYADYPLIEHLDFADFHVSLTYPRNLRRWLKPQIQFLFDGKPLFKPLPLNQAFPMFEWGLNWCVSSHANHYLIIHAAVIEKGGYAVVLPAPPGSGKSTLCAALVSRDWRLLSDELALIQIGDGKVVPHPRPISLKNQSIDIIQHYDPDAILSRKISDTIKGTVAHMKPPTNSIVRANETANAAWVIFPKYQAGAPAHLKKLSQSRAFIRIADNAFNYSLLGIKGFETLTGLIGASQCYDFTYSTLEGAIETFSALKPPASSK
;
A
#
# COMPACT_ATOMS: atom_id res chain seq x y z
N MET A 1 9.30 -20.02 -6.34
CA MET A 1 9.98 -19.23 -7.39
C MET A 1 9.53 -17.79 -7.24
N ASN A 2 10.39 -16.80 -7.50
CA ASN A 2 10.03 -15.38 -7.39
C ASN A 2 10.07 -14.73 -8.78
N ILE A 3 9.46 -13.57 -8.94
CA ILE A 3 9.45 -12.86 -10.23
C ILE A 3 10.88 -12.55 -10.74
N SER A 4 11.83 -12.33 -9.82
CA SER A 4 13.25 -12.09 -10.14
C SER A 4 13.94 -13.24 -10.88
N THR A 5 13.36 -14.44 -10.93
CA THR A 5 13.93 -15.56 -11.69
C THR A 5 13.64 -15.47 -13.18
N LEU A 6 12.68 -14.62 -13.59
CA LEU A 6 12.38 -14.37 -15.00
C LEU A 6 13.31 -13.28 -15.55
N THR A 7 13.87 -13.52 -16.73
CA THR A 7 14.54 -12.46 -17.48
C THR A 7 13.53 -11.39 -17.90
N PRO A 8 13.96 -10.14 -18.16
CA PRO A 8 13.06 -9.08 -18.65
C PRO A 8 12.28 -9.48 -19.91
N SER A 9 12.90 -10.26 -20.80
CA SER A 9 12.27 -10.76 -22.03
C SER A 9 11.21 -11.83 -21.75
N GLU A 10 11.47 -12.77 -20.84
CA GLU A 10 10.50 -13.79 -20.43
C GLU A 10 9.30 -13.15 -19.72
N LEU A 11 9.55 -12.25 -18.76
CA LEU A 11 8.52 -11.53 -18.05
C LEU A 11 7.61 -10.75 -19.02
N GLY A 12 8.22 -10.01 -19.95
CA GLY A 12 7.48 -9.27 -20.98
C GLY A 12 6.66 -10.18 -21.89
N LEU A 13 7.19 -11.34 -22.28
CA LEU A 13 6.49 -12.31 -23.12
C LEU A 13 5.31 -12.95 -22.38
N GLN A 14 5.50 -13.33 -21.11
CA GLN A 14 4.49 -13.92 -20.26
C GLN A 14 3.33 -12.94 -20.02
N LEU A 15 3.63 -11.72 -19.57
CA LEU A 15 2.63 -10.66 -19.37
C LEU A 15 1.83 -10.35 -20.63
N LYS A 16 2.44 -10.43 -21.82
CA LYS A 16 1.77 -10.15 -23.10
C LYS A 16 0.87 -11.28 -23.57
N LYS A 17 1.33 -12.54 -23.46
CA LYS A 17 0.62 -13.71 -24.01
C LYS A 17 -0.45 -14.23 -23.06
N ALA A 18 -0.05 -14.98 -22.04
CA ALA A 18 -0.93 -15.66 -21.11
C ALA A 18 -1.36 -14.74 -19.94
N GLY A 19 -0.59 -13.69 -19.65
CA GLY A 19 -0.67 -12.95 -18.41
C GLY A 19 0.13 -13.65 -17.29
N MET A 20 0.21 -13.00 -16.14
CA MET A 20 0.95 -13.49 -14.97
C MET A 20 0.07 -13.38 -13.73
N PHE A 21 0.17 -14.37 -12.84
CA PHE A 21 -0.48 -14.33 -11.53
C PHE A 21 0.47 -13.68 -10.54
N LEU A 22 0.11 -12.48 -10.10
CA LEU A 22 0.84 -11.69 -9.12
C LEU A 22 0.16 -11.83 -7.76
N GLN A 23 0.82 -12.49 -6.82
CA GLN A 23 0.33 -12.58 -5.44
C GLN A 23 0.85 -11.39 -4.62
N THR A 24 -0.04 -10.66 -3.97
CA THR A 24 0.28 -9.54 -3.07
C THR A 24 -0.42 -9.72 -1.73
N GLY A 25 0.26 -10.36 -0.78
CA GLY A 25 -0.39 -10.85 0.43
C GLY A 25 -1.42 -11.93 0.11
N THR A 26 -2.65 -11.76 0.60
CA THR A 26 -3.73 -12.73 0.37
C THR A 26 -4.35 -12.66 -1.04
N PHE A 27 -4.10 -11.59 -1.81
CA PHE A 27 -4.75 -11.39 -3.10
C PHE A 27 -3.89 -11.84 -4.26
N ILE A 28 -4.52 -12.49 -5.23
CA ILE A 28 -3.93 -12.94 -6.48
C ILE A 28 -4.55 -12.15 -7.62
N THR A 29 -3.71 -11.40 -8.33
CA THR A 29 -4.13 -10.64 -9.52
C THR A 29 -3.60 -11.33 -10.77
N HIS A 30 -4.48 -11.67 -11.70
CA HIS A 30 -4.07 -12.04 -13.05
C HIS A 30 -3.89 -10.77 -13.88
N LEU A 31 -2.63 -10.43 -14.17
CA LEU A 31 -2.25 -9.26 -14.95
C LEU A 31 -1.87 -9.64 -16.38
N LYS A 32 -2.51 -8.98 -17.35
CA LYS A 32 -2.11 -9.02 -18.76
C LYS A 32 -1.76 -7.64 -19.30
N THR A 33 -0.59 -7.48 -19.90
CA THR A 33 -0.17 -6.21 -20.48
C THR A 33 0.90 -6.39 -21.55
N SER A 34 0.87 -5.53 -22.56
CA SER A 34 1.93 -5.44 -23.56
C SER A 34 2.75 -4.15 -23.42
N ILE A 35 2.61 -3.43 -22.30
CA ILE A 35 3.25 -2.13 -22.06
C ILE A 35 4.60 -2.35 -21.37
N PRO A 36 5.74 -2.01 -22.01
CA PRO A 36 7.08 -2.30 -21.47
C PRO A 36 7.35 -1.68 -20.11
N SER A 37 6.92 -0.42 -19.90
CA SER A 37 7.15 0.29 -18.62
C SER A 37 6.44 -0.35 -17.42
N VAL A 38 5.39 -1.14 -17.66
CA VAL A 38 4.73 -1.91 -16.58
C VAL A 38 5.57 -3.14 -16.25
N ALA A 39 6.08 -3.86 -17.26
CA ALA A 39 6.97 -5.00 -17.05
C ALA A 39 8.28 -4.59 -16.35
N GLU A 40 8.86 -3.44 -16.73
CA GLU A 40 10.02 -2.84 -16.05
C GLU A 40 9.74 -2.57 -14.57
N GLY A 41 8.59 -1.93 -14.26
CA GLY A 41 8.20 -1.64 -12.88
C GLY A 41 7.96 -2.90 -12.05
N ILE A 42 7.38 -3.95 -12.65
CA ILE A 42 7.19 -5.26 -12.01
C ILE A 42 8.55 -5.92 -11.75
N SER A 43 9.43 -5.97 -12.74
CA SER A 43 10.77 -6.54 -12.59
C SER A 43 11.57 -5.85 -11.48
N LEU A 44 11.37 -4.55 -11.27
CA LEU A 44 12.09 -3.77 -10.26
C LEU A 44 11.46 -3.90 -8.86
N LEU A 45 10.17 -3.61 -8.75
CA LEU A 45 9.51 -3.43 -7.44
C LEU A 45 8.82 -4.70 -6.93
N TYR A 46 8.52 -5.64 -7.82
CA TYR A 46 7.89 -6.91 -7.50
C TYR A 46 8.84 -8.11 -7.62
N ALA A 47 10.14 -7.86 -7.78
CA ALA A 47 11.17 -8.89 -7.96
C ALA A 47 11.10 -10.03 -6.91
N ASP A 48 10.81 -9.70 -5.64
CA ASP A 48 10.84 -10.66 -4.54
C ASP A 48 9.52 -11.39 -4.32
N TYR A 49 8.48 -11.05 -5.10
CA TYR A 49 7.15 -11.60 -4.90
C TYR A 49 7.07 -13.02 -5.47
N PRO A 50 6.27 -13.91 -4.84
CA PRO A 50 6.07 -15.25 -5.34
C PRO A 50 5.53 -15.21 -6.77
N LEU A 51 6.21 -15.92 -7.67
CA LEU A 51 5.69 -16.25 -8.98
C LEU A 51 4.81 -17.48 -8.82
N ILE A 52 3.49 -17.31 -8.99
CA ILE A 52 2.59 -18.46 -8.99
C ILE A 52 2.43 -18.99 -10.41
N GLU A 53 2.85 -20.23 -10.60
CA GLU A 53 2.62 -20.97 -11.84
C GLU A 53 1.19 -21.50 -11.84
N HIS A 54 0.43 -21.16 -12.89
CA HIS A 54 -0.88 -21.74 -13.22
C HIS A 54 -1.88 -21.85 -12.06
N LEU A 55 -2.76 -20.86 -11.95
CA LEU A 55 -3.96 -20.96 -11.11
C LEU A 55 -5.21 -20.98 -11.98
N ASP A 56 -6.18 -21.80 -11.57
CA ASP A 56 -7.54 -21.76 -12.10
C ASP A 56 -8.31 -20.52 -11.63
N PHE A 57 -7.76 -19.77 -10.66
CA PHE A 57 -8.42 -18.67 -9.98
C PHE A 57 -7.49 -17.46 -9.77
N ALA A 58 -8.02 -16.26 -9.99
CA ALA A 58 -7.48 -15.01 -9.51
C ALA A 58 -8.61 -14.18 -8.91
N ASP A 59 -8.33 -13.44 -7.84
CA ASP A 59 -9.30 -12.52 -7.24
C ASP A 59 -9.66 -11.39 -8.21
N PHE A 60 -8.68 -10.94 -9.00
CA PHE A 60 -8.82 -9.82 -9.93
C PHE A 60 -8.20 -10.14 -11.29
N HIS A 61 -8.98 -9.98 -12.36
CA HIS A 61 -8.46 -10.03 -13.73
C HIS A 61 -8.28 -8.61 -14.27
N VAL A 62 -7.03 -8.21 -14.45
CA VAL A 62 -6.68 -6.85 -14.85
C VAL A 62 -5.86 -6.84 -16.13
N SER A 63 -6.09 -5.82 -16.95
CA SER A 63 -5.20 -5.58 -18.09
C SER A 63 -4.92 -4.11 -18.32
N LEU A 64 -3.68 -3.82 -18.71
CA LEU A 64 -3.30 -2.50 -19.20
C LEU A 64 -3.06 -2.60 -20.70
N THR A 65 -3.80 -1.78 -21.45
CA THR A 65 -3.82 -1.84 -22.92
C THR A 65 -3.71 -0.45 -23.52
N TYR A 66 -3.29 -0.40 -24.79
CA TYR A 66 -3.41 0.80 -25.60
C TYR A 66 -4.87 0.93 -26.11
N PRO A 67 -5.55 2.05 -25.88
CA PRO A 67 -6.87 2.27 -26.45
C PRO A 67 -6.76 2.34 -27.99
N ARG A 68 -7.74 1.76 -28.69
CA ARG A 68 -7.79 1.68 -30.16
C ARG A 68 -8.28 2.99 -30.77
N ASN A 69 -7.58 4.10 -30.55
CA ASN A 69 -7.92 5.42 -31.09
C ASN A 69 -6.76 6.05 -31.89
N LEU A 70 -7.09 7.02 -32.74
CA LEU A 70 -6.12 7.72 -33.60
C LEU A 70 -5.07 8.51 -32.81
N ARG A 71 -5.35 8.82 -31.54
CA ARG A 71 -4.47 9.58 -30.64
C ARG A 71 -3.15 8.87 -30.33
N ARG A 72 -3.08 7.55 -30.58
CA ARG A 72 -1.89 6.71 -30.37
C ARG A 72 -0.62 7.22 -31.03
N TRP A 73 -0.73 7.98 -32.12
CA TRP A 73 0.40 8.47 -32.91
C TRP A 73 0.99 9.79 -32.42
N LEU A 74 0.21 10.59 -31.67
CA LEU A 74 0.64 11.93 -31.20
C LEU A 74 0.87 11.97 -29.68
N LYS A 75 -0.03 11.35 -28.90
CA LYS A 75 0.04 11.30 -27.44
C LYS A 75 -0.48 9.94 -26.99
N PRO A 76 0.37 8.90 -26.96
CA PRO A 76 -0.06 7.55 -26.62
C PRO A 76 -0.63 7.51 -25.20
N GLN A 77 -1.77 6.84 -25.07
CA GLN A 77 -2.47 6.66 -23.82
C GLN A 77 -2.53 5.18 -23.45
N ILE A 78 -2.89 4.92 -22.21
CA ILE A 78 -3.12 3.60 -21.66
C ILE A 78 -4.47 3.59 -20.93
N GLN A 79 -5.11 2.44 -20.91
CA GLN A 79 -6.34 2.21 -20.16
C GLN A 79 -6.18 0.97 -19.28
N PHE A 80 -6.72 1.05 -18.07
CA PHE A 80 -6.82 -0.06 -17.14
C PHE A 80 -8.19 -0.70 -17.30
N LEU A 81 -8.22 -2.00 -17.57
CA LEU A 81 -9.42 -2.80 -17.66
C LEU A 81 -9.49 -3.74 -16.46
N PHE A 82 -10.65 -3.80 -15.81
CA PHE A 82 -11.02 -4.80 -14.81
C PHE A 82 -12.13 -5.67 -15.41
N ASP A 83 -11.94 -6.99 -15.47
CA ASP A 83 -12.83 -7.94 -16.14
C ASP A 83 -13.20 -7.50 -17.57
N GLY A 84 -12.21 -6.97 -18.30
CA GLY A 84 -12.35 -6.48 -19.67
C GLY A 84 -13.05 -5.12 -19.81
N LYS A 85 -13.53 -4.51 -18.71
CA LYS A 85 -14.21 -3.21 -18.73
C LYS A 85 -13.28 -2.08 -18.30
N PRO A 86 -13.28 -0.93 -18.99
CA PRO A 86 -12.44 0.21 -18.61
C PRO A 86 -12.88 0.78 -17.27
N LEU A 87 -11.93 0.88 -16.36
CA LEU A 87 -12.18 1.33 -14.99
C LEU A 87 -12.08 2.86 -14.84
N PHE A 88 -11.08 3.46 -15.50
CA PHE A 88 -10.81 4.89 -15.44
C PHE A 88 -10.70 5.50 -16.84
N LYS A 89 -10.70 6.83 -16.92
CA LYS A 89 -10.34 7.54 -18.15
C LYS A 89 -8.90 7.17 -18.56
N PRO A 90 -8.60 7.06 -19.87
CA PRO A 90 -7.25 6.78 -20.33
C PRO A 90 -6.24 7.82 -19.86
N LEU A 91 -5.08 7.36 -19.37
CA LEU A 91 -3.98 8.21 -18.91
C LEU A 91 -2.82 8.21 -19.91
N PRO A 92 -1.91 9.20 -19.87
CA PRO A 92 -0.67 9.17 -20.65
C PRO A 92 0.15 7.90 -20.41
N LEU A 93 0.80 7.38 -21.47
CA LEU A 93 1.58 6.12 -21.42
C LEU A 93 2.68 6.12 -20.33
N ASN A 94 3.31 7.25 -20.06
CA ASN A 94 4.34 7.36 -19.01
C ASN A 94 3.78 7.06 -17.60
N GLN A 95 2.47 7.23 -17.40
CA GLN A 95 1.74 6.95 -16.15
C GLN A 95 1.21 5.51 -16.06
N ALA A 96 1.61 4.60 -16.96
CA ALA A 96 1.12 3.22 -16.98
C ALA A 96 1.34 2.48 -15.64
N PHE A 97 2.53 2.56 -15.05
CA PHE A 97 2.82 1.88 -13.79
C PHE A 97 2.08 2.50 -12.59
N PRO A 98 2.03 3.84 -12.40
CA PRO A 98 1.13 4.46 -11.44
C PRO A 98 -0.35 4.07 -11.61
N MET A 99 -0.84 3.99 -12.85
CA MET A 99 -2.22 3.55 -13.12
C MET A 99 -2.44 2.10 -12.69
N PHE A 100 -1.46 1.23 -12.91
CA PHE A 100 -1.48 -0.15 -12.43
C PHE A 100 -1.61 -0.21 -10.90
N GLU A 101 -0.74 0.49 -10.16
CA GLU A 101 -0.81 0.53 -8.69
C GLU A 101 -2.13 1.10 -8.15
N TRP A 102 -2.69 2.12 -8.80
CA TRP A 102 -3.99 2.67 -8.42
C TRP A 102 -5.14 1.71 -8.77
N GLY A 103 -5.06 1.00 -9.89
CA GLY A 103 -6.03 0.00 -10.27
C GLY A 103 -6.07 -1.16 -9.28
N LEU A 104 -4.91 -1.64 -8.80
CA LEU A 104 -4.84 -2.66 -7.75
C LEU A 104 -5.48 -2.19 -6.44
N ASN A 105 -5.19 -0.94 -6.02
CA ASN A 105 -5.85 -0.35 -4.85
C ASN A 105 -7.37 -0.36 -5.00
N TRP A 106 -7.88 0.03 -6.17
CA TRP A 106 -9.32 0.06 -6.43
C TRP A 106 -9.94 -1.34 -6.41
N CYS A 107 -9.26 -2.35 -6.98
CA CYS A 107 -9.74 -3.73 -6.97
C CYS A 107 -9.95 -4.22 -5.54
N VAL A 108 -8.95 -4.03 -4.67
CA VAL A 108 -9.04 -4.42 -3.26
C VAL A 108 -10.11 -3.61 -2.53
N SER A 109 -10.08 -2.27 -2.60
CA SER A 109 -11.00 -1.43 -1.83
C SER A 109 -12.46 -1.56 -2.25
N SER A 110 -12.74 -1.97 -3.48
CA SER A 110 -14.10 -2.10 -4.01
C SER A 110 -14.70 -3.49 -3.81
N HIS A 111 -13.87 -4.54 -3.74
CA HIS A 111 -14.34 -5.93 -3.78
C HIS A 111 -14.04 -6.73 -2.51
N ALA A 112 -13.03 -6.36 -1.72
CA ALA A 112 -12.57 -7.15 -0.57
C ALA A 112 -13.41 -6.96 0.71
N ASN A 113 -14.74 -6.95 0.60
CA ASN A 113 -15.68 -6.62 1.70
C ASN A 113 -15.78 -7.64 2.85
N HIS A 114 -14.99 -8.71 2.82
CA HIS A 114 -14.70 -9.53 4.00
C HIS A 114 -13.70 -8.90 4.98
N TYR A 115 -13.12 -7.74 4.63
CA TYR A 115 -12.27 -6.93 5.49
C TYR A 115 -12.93 -5.57 5.77
N LEU A 116 -12.69 -5.00 6.95
CA LEU A 116 -12.81 -3.55 7.14
C LEU A 116 -11.58 -2.89 6.53
N ILE A 117 -11.80 -2.03 5.52
CA ILE A 117 -10.72 -1.42 4.73
C ILE A 117 -10.59 0.04 5.13
N ILE A 118 -9.43 0.42 5.67
CA ILE A 118 -9.13 1.78 6.16
C ILE A 118 -8.04 2.39 5.30
N HIS A 119 -8.20 3.66 4.92
CA HIS A 119 -7.12 4.44 4.30
C HIS A 119 -6.02 4.75 5.33
N ALA A 120 -5.04 3.87 5.40
CA ALA A 120 -3.98 3.90 6.40
C ALA A 120 -2.75 3.10 5.94
N ALA A 121 -1.59 3.52 6.42
CA ALA A 121 -0.38 2.71 6.38
C ALA A 121 -0.38 1.82 7.63
N VAL A 122 0.22 0.65 7.52
CA VAL A 122 0.37 -0.31 8.60
C VAL A 122 1.80 -0.84 8.57
N ILE A 123 2.44 -0.75 9.72
CA ILE A 123 3.76 -1.31 9.97
C ILE A 123 3.72 -2.21 11.21
N GLU A 124 4.62 -3.17 11.29
CA GLU A 124 4.67 -4.14 12.38
C GLU A 124 6.08 -4.27 12.95
N LYS A 125 6.14 -4.45 14.28
CA LYS A 125 7.34 -4.84 15.00
C LYS A 125 6.99 -5.77 16.15
N GLY A 126 7.62 -6.94 16.21
CA GLY A 126 7.43 -7.91 17.29
C GLY A 126 6.02 -8.50 17.38
N GLY A 127 5.31 -8.65 16.26
CA GLY A 127 3.94 -9.16 16.17
C GLY A 127 2.84 -8.11 16.42
N TYR A 128 3.24 -6.87 16.69
CA TYR A 128 2.32 -5.77 16.99
C TYR A 128 2.32 -4.73 15.88
N ALA A 129 1.13 -4.43 15.36
CA ALA A 129 0.93 -3.48 14.29
C ALA A 129 0.63 -2.07 14.83
N VAL A 130 1.22 -1.08 14.16
CA VAL A 130 0.83 0.32 14.23
C VAL A 130 0.02 0.64 12.99
N VAL A 131 -1.24 1.04 13.19
CA VAL A 131 -2.08 1.60 12.13
C VAL A 131 -1.84 3.11 12.11
N LEU A 132 -1.57 3.65 10.93
CA LEU A 132 -1.31 5.07 10.66
C LEU A 132 -2.41 5.67 9.77
N PRO A 133 -3.62 5.91 10.29
CA PRO A 133 -4.67 6.55 9.52
C PRO A 133 -4.31 8.01 9.32
N ALA A 134 -4.36 8.46 8.08
CA ALA A 134 -4.09 9.86 7.81
C ALA A 134 -4.70 10.30 6.48
N PRO A 135 -5.22 11.54 6.41
CA PRO A 135 -5.68 12.10 5.15
C PRO A 135 -4.50 12.21 4.16
N PRO A 136 -4.77 12.26 2.85
CA PRO A 136 -3.74 12.54 1.84
C PRO A 136 -2.93 13.79 2.17
N GLY A 137 -1.60 13.71 2.04
CA GLY A 137 -0.70 14.86 2.26
C GLY A 137 -0.20 15.06 3.70
N SER A 138 -0.61 14.21 4.64
CA SER A 138 -0.18 14.21 6.05
C SER A 138 1.28 13.81 6.32
N GLY A 139 1.98 13.27 5.30
CA GLY A 139 3.31 12.68 5.45
C GLY A 139 3.31 11.17 5.74
N LYS A 140 2.14 10.51 5.74
CA LYS A 140 1.96 9.08 6.03
C LYS A 140 2.93 8.15 5.27
N SER A 141 2.95 8.23 3.94
CA SER A 141 3.80 7.33 3.13
C SER A 141 5.29 7.62 3.33
N THR A 142 5.66 8.86 3.61
CA THR A 142 7.04 9.26 3.97
C THR A 142 7.45 8.67 5.32
N LEU A 143 6.58 8.79 6.34
CA LEU A 143 6.83 8.20 7.66
C LEU A 143 6.87 6.67 7.58
N CYS A 144 5.96 6.06 6.82
CA CYS A 144 5.92 4.62 6.58
C CYS A 144 7.21 4.14 5.92
N ALA A 145 7.66 4.77 4.83
CA ALA A 145 8.93 4.45 4.18
C ALA A 145 10.11 4.54 5.15
N ALA A 146 10.22 5.63 5.91
CA ALA A 146 11.31 5.82 6.87
C ALA A 146 11.33 4.74 7.98
N LEU A 147 10.18 4.38 8.53
CA LEU A 147 10.07 3.33 9.54
C LEU A 147 10.44 1.96 8.96
N VAL A 148 9.98 1.67 7.75
CA VAL A 148 10.26 0.42 7.03
C VAL A 148 11.74 0.29 6.67
N SER A 149 12.43 1.40 6.39
CA SER A 149 13.91 1.45 6.25
C SER A 149 14.67 1.21 7.57
N ARG A 150 13.98 1.14 8.72
CA ARG A 150 14.55 0.96 10.07
C ARG A 150 13.93 -0.24 10.78
N ASP A 151 13.94 -1.39 10.12
CA ASP A 151 13.53 -2.71 10.64
C ASP A 151 12.04 -2.88 11.00
N TRP A 152 11.18 -1.93 10.64
CA TRP A 152 9.75 -2.18 10.70
C TRP A 152 9.32 -3.01 9.48
N ARG A 153 8.47 -4.01 9.72
CA ARG A 153 7.85 -4.76 8.64
C ARG A 153 6.71 -3.94 8.03
N LEU A 154 6.68 -3.84 6.71
CA LEU A 154 5.56 -3.24 5.98
C LEU A 154 4.39 -4.23 5.94
N LEU A 155 3.22 -3.83 6.41
CA LEU A 155 1.97 -4.55 6.18
C LEU A 155 1.21 -3.93 5.02
N SER A 156 1.13 -2.60 4.94
CA SER A 156 0.52 -1.86 3.82
C SER A 156 0.89 -0.38 3.90
N ASP A 157 0.95 0.33 2.77
CA ASP A 157 1.08 1.80 2.80
C ASP A 157 -0.28 2.50 2.61
N GLU A 158 -1.22 1.91 1.87
CA GLU A 158 -2.45 2.62 1.47
C GLU A 158 -3.72 1.99 2.05
N LEU A 159 -3.80 0.66 2.13
CA LEU A 159 -5.01 -0.04 2.54
C LEU A 159 -4.73 -0.92 3.77
N ALA A 160 -5.15 -0.47 4.94
CA ALA A 160 -5.16 -1.32 6.13
C ALA A 160 -6.36 -2.26 6.05
N LEU A 161 -6.09 -3.57 6.09
CA LEU A 161 -7.09 -4.62 6.01
C LEU A 161 -7.27 -5.23 7.39
N ILE A 162 -8.43 -5.01 8.00
CA ILE A 162 -8.77 -5.59 9.29
C ILE A 162 -9.71 -6.76 9.05
N GLN A 163 -9.31 -7.94 9.47
CA GLN A 163 -10.10 -9.15 9.36
C GLN A 163 -11.36 -9.06 10.20
N ILE A 164 -12.51 -9.25 9.57
CA ILE A 164 -13.78 -9.34 10.26
C ILE A 164 -13.78 -10.65 11.07
N GLY A 165 -14.16 -10.58 12.34
CA GLY A 165 -14.16 -11.71 13.26
C GLY A 165 -13.04 -11.62 14.30
N ASP A 166 -11.79 -11.92 13.93
CA ASP A 166 -10.67 -11.92 14.89
C ASP A 166 -9.93 -10.57 15.00
N GLY A 167 -10.27 -9.59 14.15
CA GLY A 167 -9.76 -8.22 14.23
C GLY A 167 -8.29 -8.07 13.89
N LYS A 168 -7.64 -9.11 13.34
CA LYS A 168 -6.23 -9.04 12.99
C LYS A 168 -5.97 -8.18 11.77
N VAL A 169 -4.79 -7.59 11.73
CA VAL A 169 -4.34 -6.83 10.55
C VAL A 169 -3.72 -7.79 9.55
N VAL A 170 -4.30 -7.83 8.36
CA VAL A 170 -3.87 -8.69 7.26
C VAL A 170 -2.84 -7.95 6.40
N PRO A 171 -1.66 -8.54 6.16
CA PRO A 171 -0.65 -7.91 5.32
C PRO A 171 -1.09 -7.87 3.85
N HIS A 172 -0.84 -6.73 3.23
CA HIS A 172 -0.92 -6.51 1.79
C HIS A 172 0.25 -5.61 1.36
N PRO A 173 1.50 -6.10 1.53
CA PRO A 173 2.68 -5.29 1.28
C PRO A 173 2.81 -5.07 -0.23
N ARG A 174 2.65 -3.82 -0.65
CA ARG A 174 2.85 -3.34 -2.02
C ARG A 174 3.79 -2.14 -2.02
N PRO A 175 4.35 -1.75 -3.18
CA PRO A 175 5.27 -0.62 -3.27
C PRO A 175 4.70 0.66 -2.63
N ILE A 176 5.52 1.33 -1.82
CA ILE A 176 5.13 2.53 -1.07
C ILE A 176 5.06 3.71 -2.05
N SER A 177 3.92 4.43 -2.08
CA SER A 177 3.69 5.51 -3.04
C SER A 177 4.21 6.86 -2.53
N LEU A 178 5.42 7.24 -2.93
CA LEU A 178 6.03 8.52 -2.58
C LEU A 178 5.68 9.62 -3.59
N LYS A 179 5.54 10.86 -3.10
CA LYS A 179 5.11 12.01 -3.90
C LYS A 179 5.98 13.23 -3.68
N ASN A 180 6.24 13.98 -4.75
CA ASN A 180 6.92 15.27 -4.73
C ASN A 180 8.22 15.20 -3.91
N GLN A 181 8.37 16.10 -2.92
CA GLN A 181 9.54 16.19 -2.05
C GLN A 181 9.81 14.91 -1.24
N SER A 182 8.79 14.08 -0.99
CA SER A 182 8.97 12.84 -0.23
C SER A 182 9.88 11.84 -0.94
N ILE A 183 9.98 11.92 -2.27
CA ILE A 183 10.85 11.04 -3.05
C ILE A 183 12.31 11.34 -2.72
N ASP A 184 12.69 12.61 -2.71
CA ASP A 184 14.06 13.05 -2.43
C ASP A 184 14.42 12.91 -0.94
N ILE A 185 13.46 13.18 -0.05
CA ILE A 185 13.63 12.98 1.40
C ILE A 185 13.98 11.51 1.70
N ILE A 186 13.22 10.56 1.14
CA ILE A 186 13.47 9.14 1.40
C ILE A 186 14.76 8.67 0.73
N GLN A 187 15.05 9.10 -0.50
CA GLN A 187 16.31 8.76 -1.16
C GLN A 187 17.53 9.26 -0.39
N HIS A 188 17.43 10.41 0.28
CA HIS A 188 18.51 10.92 1.14
C HIS A 188 18.59 10.18 2.48
N TYR A 189 17.44 9.85 3.06
CA TYR A 189 17.33 9.15 4.34
C TYR A 189 17.80 7.68 4.28
N ASP A 190 17.53 7.02 3.15
CA ASP A 190 17.91 5.65 2.82
C ASP A 190 18.44 5.60 1.38
N PRO A 191 19.75 5.83 1.19
CA PRO A 191 20.38 5.82 -0.14
C PRO A 191 20.27 4.48 -0.88
N ASP A 192 20.11 3.38 -0.15
CA ASP A 192 20.00 2.04 -0.70
C ASP A 192 18.56 1.67 -1.08
N ALA A 193 17.59 2.53 -0.78
CA ALA A 193 16.20 2.34 -1.16
C ALA A 193 16.07 2.22 -2.69
N ILE A 194 15.37 1.18 -3.15
CA ILE A 194 15.08 0.97 -4.57
C ILE A 194 13.80 1.72 -4.91
N LEU A 195 13.91 2.77 -5.73
CA LEU A 195 12.76 3.54 -6.22
C LEU A 195 12.54 3.36 -7.72
N SER A 196 11.28 3.40 -8.13
CA SER A 196 10.92 3.54 -9.55
C SER A 196 11.34 4.91 -10.07
N ARG A 197 11.40 5.03 -11.41
CA ARG A 197 11.51 6.34 -12.07
C ARG A 197 10.45 7.32 -11.56
N LYS A 198 10.82 8.60 -11.46
CA LYS A 198 9.89 9.70 -11.15
C LYS A 198 8.97 9.95 -12.34
N ILE A 199 7.66 9.95 -12.10
CA ILE A 199 6.64 10.27 -13.10
C ILE A 199 6.02 11.61 -12.76
N SER A 200 6.28 12.63 -13.58
CA SER A 200 5.69 13.96 -13.47
C SER A 200 4.28 14.04 -14.06
N ASP A 201 3.59 15.16 -13.84
CA ASP A 201 2.28 15.50 -14.42
C ASP A 201 1.16 14.49 -14.11
N THR A 202 1.24 13.80 -12.97
CA THR A 202 0.11 13.01 -12.49
C THR A 202 -0.88 13.89 -11.74
N ILE A 203 -2.13 13.43 -11.58
CA ILE A 203 -3.14 14.10 -10.74
C ILE A 203 -2.63 14.31 -9.30
N LYS A 204 -1.65 13.51 -8.85
CA LYS A 204 -1.05 13.53 -7.52
C LYS A 204 0.31 14.25 -7.46
N GLY A 205 0.72 14.95 -8.52
CA GLY A 205 2.04 15.58 -8.66
C GLY A 205 3.08 14.61 -9.24
N THR A 206 4.34 14.73 -8.82
CA THR A 206 5.38 13.77 -9.19
C THR A 206 5.27 12.54 -8.30
N VAL A 207 5.23 11.34 -8.89
CA VAL A 207 5.09 10.07 -8.15
C VAL A 207 6.28 9.15 -8.44
N ALA A 208 6.78 8.49 -7.39
CA ALA A 208 7.68 7.33 -7.49
C ALA A 208 7.24 6.29 -6.45
N HIS A 209 7.56 5.02 -6.71
CA HIS A 209 7.22 3.93 -5.82
C HIS A 209 8.50 3.32 -5.26
N MET A 210 8.54 3.09 -3.95
CA MET A 210 9.65 2.43 -3.27
C MET A 210 9.36 0.93 -3.13
N LYS A 211 10.35 0.10 -3.46
CA LYS A 211 10.28 -1.35 -3.30
C LYS A 211 10.09 -1.71 -1.82
N PRO A 212 9.13 -2.57 -1.45
CA PRO A 212 9.03 -3.07 -0.09
C PRO A 212 10.24 -3.93 0.29
N PRO A 213 10.67 -3.96 1.57
CA PRO A 213 11.70 -4.88 2.00
C PRO A 213 11.28 -6.34 1.80
N THR A 214 12.22 -7.19 1.38
CA THR A 214 12.00 -8.61 1.12
C THR A 214 11.36 -9.33 2.31
N ASN A 215 11.76 -9.00 3.55
CA ASN A 215 11.17 -9.59 4.77
C ASN A 215 9.65 -9.34 4.87
N SER A 216 9.17 -8.20 4.40
CA SER A 216 7.72 -7.89 4.37
C SER A 216 6.97 -8.81 3.40
N ILE A 217 7.61 -9.15 2.28
CA ILE A 217 7.04 -10.03 1.24
C ILE A 217 7.07 -11.49 1.67
N VAL A 218 8.19 -11.97 2.21
CA VAL A 218 8.32 -13.36 2.72
C VAL A 218 7.28 -13.65 3.79
N ARG A 219 7.05 -12.68 4.68
CA ARG A 219 6.09 -12.80 5.78
C ARG A 219 4.69 -12.32 5.38
N ALA A 220 4.34 -12.20 4.10
CA ALA A 220 3.07 -11.57 3.69
C ALA A 220 1.80 -12.35 4.12
N ASN A 221 1.93 -13.59 4.61
CA ASN A 221 0.82 -14.37 5.18
C ASN A 221 0.72 -14.28 6.71
N GLU A 222 1.67 -13.60 7.38
CA GLU A 222 1.68 -13.48 8.84
C GLU A 222 0.88 -12.26 9.31
N THR A 223 -0.36 -12.48 9.77
CA THR A 223 -1.19 -11.44 10.38
C THR A 223 -0.59 -10.87 11.67
N ALA A 224 -0.93 -9.64 12.01
CA ALA A 224 -0.47 -8.98 13.24
C ALA A 224 -1.64 -8.48 14.11
N ASN A 225 -1.41 -8.37 15.41
CA ASN A 225 -2.36 -7.75 16.33
C ASN A 225 -2.18 -6.23 16.30
N ALA A 226 -3.25 -5.48 16.10
CA ALA A 226 -3.19 -4.03 16.25
C ALA A 226 -2.93 -3.67 17.73
N ALA A 227 -1.92 -2.84 17.96
CA ALA A 227 -1.54 -2.38 19.29
C ALA A 227 -1.57 -0.85 19.40
N TRP A 228 -1.44 -0.16 18.26
CA TRP A 228 -1.49 1.28 18.21
C TRP A 228 -2.27 1.78 17.01
N VAL A 229 -3.01 2.86 17.26
CA VAL A 229 -3.55 3.74 16.22
C VAL A 229 -2.91 5.10 16.43
N ILE A 230 -2.02 5.48 15.52
CA ILE A 230 -1.27 6.72 15.62
C ILE A 230 -1.62 7.57 14.40
N PHE A 231 -2.13 8.78 14.63
CA PHE A 231 -2.47 9.70 13.55
C PHE A 231 -1.30 10.66 13.30
N PRO A 232 -0.48 10.42 12.25
CA PRO A 232 0.68 11.26 12.00
C PRO A 232 0.30 12.61 11.39
N LYS A 233 1.02 13.65 11.79
CA LYS A 233 0.95 14.99 11.24
C LYS A 233 2.34 15.59 11.17
N TYR A 234 2.86 15.72 9.96
CA TYR A 234 4.06 16.52 9.74
C TYR A 234 3.78 18.00 10.04
N GLN A 235 4.64 18.62 10.84
CA GLN A 235 4.62 20.05 11.14
C GLN A 235 6.06 20.56 11.24
N ALA A 236 6.46 21.42 10.30
CA ALA A 236 7.82 21.95 10.26
C ALA A 236 8.23 22.58 11.60
N GLY A 237 9.43 22.23 12.08
CA GLY A 237 9.98 22.71 13.35
C GLY A 237 9.32 22.16 14.63
N ALA A 238 8.26 21.35 14.53
CA ALA A 238 7.64 20.77 15.71
C ALA A 238 8.46 19.61 16.29
N PRO A 239 8.54 19.46 17.63
CA PRO A 239 9.16 18.30 18.24
C PRO A 239 8.35 17.04 17.95
N ALA A 240 9.03 15.89 17.92
CA ALA A 240 8.36 14.60 17.85
C ALA A 240 7.61 14.35 19.17
N HIS A 241 6.28 14.26 19.11
CA HIS A 241 5.46 14.14 20.31
C HIS A 241 4.19 13.33 20.08
N LEU A 242 3.95 12.36 20.97
CA LEU A 242 2.73 11.57 21.03
C LEU A 242 1.78 12.16 22.08
N LYS A 243 0.61 12.61 21.64
CA LYS A 243 -0.48 13.06 22.50
C LYS A 243 -1.57 12.00 22.55
N LYS A 244 -1.91 11.52 23.75
CA LYS A 244 -3.02 10.55 23.91
C LYS A 244 -4.31 11.08 23.31
N LEU A 245 -4.99 10.23 22.55
CA LEU A 245 -6.28 10.48 21.94
C LEU A 245 -7.32 9.56 22.58
N SER A 246 -8.53 10.07 22.84
CA SER A 246 -9.61 9.22 23.35
C SER A 246 -10.04 8.20 22.30
N GLN A 247 -10.40 7.00 22.75
CA GLN A 247 -10.89 5.93 21.89
C GLN A 247 -12.08 6.38 21.04
N SER A 248 -13.02 7.14 21.62
CA SER A 248 -14.17 7.69 20.88
C SER A 248 -13.78 8.62 19.72
N ARG A 249 -12.76 9.47 19.89
CA ARG A 249 -12.28 10.35 18.82
C ARG A 249 -11.51 9.57 17.76
N ALA A 250 -10.71 8.59 18.18
CA ALA A 250 -10.00 7.70 17.27
C ALA A 250 -10.97 6.89 16.39
N PHE A 251 -12.04 6.38 17.00
CA PHE A 251 -13.12 5.66 16.32
C PHE A 251 -13.73 6.51 15.19
N ILE A 252 -14.22 7.72 15.50
CA ILE A 252 -14.85 8.59 14.51
C ILE A 252 -13.90 8.88 13.34
N ARG A 253 -12.63 9.23 13.66
CA ARG A 253 -11.64 9.54 12.63
C ARG A 253 -11.30 8.35 11.74
N ILE A 254 -11.25 7.13 12.28
CA ILE A 254 -11.01 5.94 11.46
C ILE A 254 -12.24 5.61 10.62
N ALA A 255 -13.45 5.71 11.18
CA ALA A 255 -14.68 5.48 10.46
C ALA A 255 -14.78 6.40 9.23
N ASP A 256 -14.40 7.68 9.37
CA ASP A 256 -14.36 8.65 8.26
C ASP A 256 -13.33 8.30 7.17
N ASN A 257 -12.29 7.53 7.51
CA ASN A 257 -11.25 7.10 6.58
C ASN A 257 -11.45 5.65 6.09
N ALA A 258 -12.54 4.99 6.47
CA ALA A 258 -12.84 3.62 6.07
C ALA A 258 -13.66 3.60 4.78
N PHE A 259 -13.22 2.81 3.79
CA PHE A 259 -13.84 2.75 2.47
C PHE A 259 -15.23 2.11 2.48
N ASN A 260 -15.42 1.09 3.33
CA ASN A 260 -16.59 0.23 3.32
C ASN A 260 -17.28 0.14 4.67
N TYR A 261 -16.99 1.05 5.61
CA TYR A 261 -17.58 1.04 6.95
C TYR A 261 -19.12 1.03 6.91
N SER A 262 -19.74 1.94 6.16
CA SER A 262 -21.20 2.00 6.01
C SER A 262 -21.78 0.76 5.31
N LEU A 263 -21.03 0.15 4.39
CA LEU A 263 -21.45 -1.07 3.69
C LEU A 263 -21.47 -2.28 4.63
N LEU A 264 -20.51 -2.37 5.55
CA LEU A 264 -20.39 -3.47 6.50
C LEU A 264 -21.41 -3.39 7.66
N GLY A 265 -21.98 -2.21 7.90
CA GLY A 265 -22.97 -1.98 8.96
C GLY A 265 -22.43 -2.42 10.34
N ILE A 266 -23.19 -3.27 11.02
CA ILE A 266 -22.86 -3.77 12.37
C ILE A 266 -21.48 -4.44 12.41
N LYS A 267 -21.13 -5.26 11.41
CA LYS A 267 -19.83 -5.92 11.35
C LYS A 267 -18.68 -4.91 11.29
N GLY A 268 -18.87 -3.81 10.56
CA GLY A 268 -17.90 -2.71 10.48
C GLY A 268 -17.74 -2.00 11.82
N PHE A 269 -18.86 -1.71 12.50
CA PHE A 269 -18.86 -1.10 13.83
C PHE A 269 -18.15 -1.98 14.88
N GLU A 270 -18.47 -3.27 14.93
CA GLU A 270 -17.86 -4.22 15.88
C GLU A 270 -16.36 -4.39 15.62
N THR A 271 -15.97 -4.57 14.36
CA THR A 271 -14.56 -4.70 13.96
C THR A 271 -13.76 -3.45 14.33
N LEU A 272 -14.30 -2.26 14.07
CA LEU A 272 -13.64 -1.01 14.42
C LEU A 272 -13.57 -0.79 15.94
N THR A 273 -14.63 -1.15 16.67
CA THR A 273 -14.65 -1.11 18.13
C THR A 273 -13.57 -2.01 18.72
N GLY A 274 -13.44 -3.24 18.21
CA GLY A 274 -12.38 -4.18 18.59
C GLY A 274 -10.99 -3.64 18.32
N LEU A 275 -10.76 -3.09 17.12
CA LEU A 275 -9.49 -2.45 16.74
C LEU A 275 -9.08 -1.34 17.73
N ILE A 276 -10.02 -0.44 18.05
CA ILE A 276 -9.79 0.67 18.97
C ILE A 276 -9.60 0.18 20.41
N GLY A 277 -10.38 -0.82 20.84
CA GLY A 277 -10.29 -1.39 22.18
C GLY A 277 -8.95 -2.07 22.45
N ALA A 278 -8.38 -2.73 21.43
CA ALA A 278 -7.08 -3.39 21.51
C ALA A 278 -5.88 -2.42 21.37
N SER A 279 -6.12 -1.16 21.00
CA SER A 279 -5.06 -0.24 20.61
C SER A 279 -4.92 0.97 21.54
N GLN A 280 -3.67 1.39 21.77
CA GLN A 280 -3.40 2.72 22.30
C GLN A 280 -3.51 3.76 21.17
N CYS A 281 -4.28 4.83 21.40
CA CYS A 281 -4.57 5.84 20.40
C CYS A 281 -3.81 7.15 20.65
N TYR A 282 -3.14 7.68 19.61
CA TYR A 282 -2.33 8.90 19.72
C TYR A 282 -2.48 9.82 18.51
N ASP A 283 -2.45 11.12 18.76
CA ASP A 283 -1.99 12.09 17.75
C ASP A 283 -0.47 12.18 17.80
N PHE A 284 0.17 12.16 16.63
CA PHE A 284 1.62 12.26 16.51
C PHE A 284 2.03 13.44 15.65
N THR A 285 2.75 14.38 16.25
CA THR A 285 3.34 15.52 15.53
C THR A 285 4.84 15.34 15.42
N TYR A 286 5.44 15.68 14.28
CA TYR A 286 6.88 15.58 14.06
C TYR A 286 7.37 16.50 12.93
N SER A 287 8.67 16.76 12.90
CA SER A 287 9.34 17.52 11.83
C SER A 287 10.53 16.80 11.20
N THR A 288 11.13 15.82 11.87
CA THR A 288 12.27 15.04 11.38
C THR A 288 11.96 13.55 11.39
N LEU A 289 12.57 12.80 10.47
CA LEU A 289 12.39 11.36 10.41
C LEU A 289 13.08 10.69 11.60
N GLU A 290 14.26 11.15 11.98
CA GLU A 290 15.04 10.64 13.10
C GLU A 290 14.26 10.70 14.42
N GLY A 291 13.67 11.85 14.73
CA GLY A 291 12.85 12.01 15.93
C GLY A 291 11.59 11.14 15.90
N ALA A 292 11.05 10.88 14.71
CA ALA A 292 9.95 9.95 14.55
C ALA A 292 10.37 8.49 14.79
N ILE A 293 11.50 8.05 14.25
CA ILE A 293 12.03 6.71 14.49
C ILE A 293 12.32 6.48 15.97
N GLU A 294 12.93 7.45 16.65
CA GLU A 294 13.21 7.36 18.08
C GLU A 294 11.91 7.21 18.89
N THR A 295 10.91 8.05 18.59
CA THR A 295 9.58 7.98 19.24
C THR A 295 8.92 6.62 19.04
N PHE A 296 8.94 6.08 17.81
CA PHE A 296 8.32 4.79 17.51
C PHE A 296 9.09 3.62 18.12
N SER A 297 10.41 3.72 18.22
CA SER A 297 11.25 2.69 18.86
C SER A 297 11.00 2.58 20.36
N ALA A 298 10.50 3.64 21.00
CA ALA A 298 10.13 3.66 22.41
C ALA A 298 8.71 3.11 22.70
N LEU A 299 7.92 2.78 21.67
CA LEU A 299 6.59 2.21 21.84
C LEU A 299 6.65 0.86 22.56
N LYS A 300 5.80 0.68 23.56
CA LYS A 300 5.64 -0.58 24.30
C LYS A 300 4.24 -1.12 24.06
N PRO A 301 4.09 -2.40 23.67
CA PRO A 301 2.79 -2.96 23.35
C PRO A 301 1.86 -2.82 24.57
N PRO A 302 0.53 -2.67 24.34
CA PRO A 302 -0.44 -2.70 25.42
C PRO A 302 -0.21 -3.96 26.28
N ALA A 303 -0.30 -3.81 27.60
CA ALA A 303 -0.28 -4.97 28.48
C ALA A 303 -1.42 -5.91 28.06
N SER A 304 -1.11 -7.18 27.78
CA SER A 304 -2.11 -8.17 27.39
C SER A 304 -3.17 -8.22 28.48
N SER A 305 -4.39 -7.81 28.16
CA SER A 305 -5.55 -8.01 29.03
C SER A 305 -5.74 -9.52 29.15
N LYS A 306 -5.41 -10.08 30.32
CA LYS A 306 -5.73 -11.46 30.70
C LYS A 306 -7.23 -11.68 30.74
#